data_AF-R7P672-F1
#
_entry.id   AF-R7P672-F1
#
_cell.length_a   1.000
_cell.length_b   1.000
_cell.length_c   1.000
_cell.angle_alpha   90.00
_cell.angle_beta   90.00
_cell.angle_gamma   90.00
#
_symmetry.space_group_name_H-M   'P 1'
#
loop_
_entity.id
_entity.type
_entity.pdbx_description
1 polymer ?
#
loop_
_entity_poly.entity_id
_entity_poly.type
_entity_poly.pdbx_seq_one_letter_code
_entity_poly.pdbx_strand_id
1 'polypeptide(L)'
;MEKKETILKISIIVVLIISVIALAVKKENKKPIKETEGVTVIPTMYDEITKDTAWSPTFQLVWNDLKNEVVKQDITFKTKNKAVENLNKEYFTEDMISGDYYYKNYGLKTLELKEEIEKGIKEKFNQESDILNDFSWNEEDLNNNESNTKRYFFYSMLYREFEYKYKFKTLDNASFSDKENIRYFGINTKSGEKVRSQIRVLFYNNSDEFAVSVATKNNDEVIFYKNPNGDTFATIYENLLKNKEEYSGDEKLSNEDTFKAPYIDLKVKQEYKELENKKFLAKDGDECEIYQALQSIEFRLDETGGKVKSEAAMDMTKTVSSGPDDVRYFNVDDTFALFIKEENKDVPYFALKVDDITKYQQ
;
A
#
# COMPACT_ATOMS: atom_id res chain seq x y z
N MET A 1 51.19 -2.20 30.75
CA MET A 1 49.81 -1.66 30.90
C MET A 1 48.93 -2.19 29.77
N GLU A 2 49.49 -2.27 28.57
CA GLU A 2 48.86 -2.64 27.30
C GLU A 2 47.96 -3.87 27.37
N LYS A 3 48.34 -4.93 28.10
CA LYS A 3 47.58 -6.20 28.09
C LYS A 3 46.11 -6.05 28.50
N LYS A 4 45.74 -5.07 29.34
CA LYS A 4 44.32 -4.73 29.61
C LYS A 4 43.65 -3.98 28.46
N GLU A 5 44.39 -3.10 27.80
CA GLU A 5 43.94 -2.28 26.68
C GLU A 5 43.74 -3.12 25.41
N THR A 6 44.61 -4.09 25.14
CA THR A 6 44.45 -5.10 24.08
C THR A 6 43.19 -5.93 24.29
N ILE A 7 42.93 -6.39 25.53
CA ILE A 7 41.71 -7.12 25.88
C ILE A 7 40.47 -6.24 25.63
N LEU A 8 40.48 -4.98 26.08
CA LEU A 8 39.37 -4.05 25.87
C LEU A 8 39.08 -3.82 24.38
N LYS A 9 40.13 -3.63 23.56
CA LYS A 9 40.02 -3.47 22.10
C LYS A 9 39.44 -4.72 21.43
N ILE A 10 39.87 -5.92 21.84
CA ILE A 10 39.30 -7.20 21.36
C ILE A 10 37.83 -7.32 21.76
N SER A 11 37.46 -7.01 23.01
CA SER A 11 36.05 -7.06 23.47
C SER A 11 35.15 -6.13 22.67
N ILE A 12 35.59 -4.91 22.35
CA ILE A 12 34.83 -3.96 21.51
C ILE A 12 34.62 -4.51 20.09
N ILE A 13 35.67 -5.08 19.48
CA ILE A 13 35.58 -5.71 18.16
C ILE A 13 34.61 -6.91 18.17
N VAL A 14 34.67 -7.76 19.20
CA VAL A 14 33.75 -8.90 19.36
C VAL A 14 32.30 -8.44 19.53
N VAL A 15 32.05 -7.38 20.32
CA VAL A 15 30.70 -6.81 20.46
C VAL A 15 30.18 -6.22 19.14
N LEU A 16 31.03 -5.53 18.37
CA LEU A 16 30.69 -5.02 17.03
C LEU A 16 30.38 -6.16 16.04
N ILE A 17 31.18 -7.23 16.05
CA ILE A 17 30.91 -8.40 15.20
C ILE A 17 29.60 -9.09 15.61
N ILE A 18 29.34 -9.24 16.91
CA ILE A 18 28.08 -9.83 17.42
C ILE A 18 26.88 -8.95 17.07
N SER A 19 26.97 -7.61 17.14
CA SER A 19 25.86 -6.74 16.77
C SER A 19 25.63 -6.68 15.24
N VAL A 20 26.69 -6.72 14.42
CA VAL A 20 26.57 -6.87 12.96
C VAL A 20 25.96 -8.22 12.59
N ILE A 21 26.36 -9.32 13.24
CA ILE A 21 25.74 -10.64 13.06
C ILE A 21 24.27 -10.62 13.53
N ALA A 22 23.95 -9.98 14.66
CA ALA A 22 22.58 -9.87 15.14
C ALA A 22 21.69 -9.04 14.19
N LEU A 23 22.22 -7.99 13.56
CA LEU A 23 21.54 -7.23 12.52
C LEU A 23 21.35 -8.05 11.23
N ALA A 24 22.36 -8.81 10.82
CA ALA A 24 22.28 -9.70 9.64
C ALA A 24 21.30 -10.87 9.87
N VAL A 25 21.27 -11.45 11.06
CA VAL A 25 20.34 -12.52 11.46
C VAL A 25 18.92 -11.99 11.68
N LYS A 26 18.76 -10.69 11.99
CA LYS A 26 17.44 -10.01 11.97
C LYS A 26 16.88 -9.80 10.57
N LYS A 27 17.64 -10.06 9.49
CA LYS A 27 17.10 -10.09 8.13
C LYS A 27 16.30 -11.39 7.96
N GLU A 28 15.05 -11.37 8.42
CA GLU A 28 14.14 -12.50 8.27
C GLU A 28 13.99 -12.87 6.79
N ASN A 29 14.52 -14.04 6.41
CA ASN A 29 14.30 -14.64 5.09
C ASN A 29 12.85 -15.17 4.99
N LYS A 30 11.88 -14.25 5.02
CA LYS A 30 10.48 -14.55 4.72
C LYS A 30 10.39 -15.11 3.31
N LYS A 31 9.49 -16.07 3.10
CA LYS A 31 9.22 -16.54 1.73
C LYS A 31 8.70 -15.37 0.88
N PRO A 32 9.12 -15.25 -0.39
CA PRO A 32 8.50 -14.30 -1.30
C PRO A 32 7.01 -14.64 -1.46
N ILE A 33 6.16 -13.62 -1.53
CA ILE A 33 4.78 -13.78 -1.96
C ILE A 33 4.79 -14.13 -3.45
N LYS A 34 3.87 -14.99 -3.88
CA LYS A 34 3.66 -15.27 -5.30
C LYS A 34 2.82 -14.16 -5.92
N GLU A 35 3.03 -13.89 -7.20
CA GLU A 35 2.22 -12.94 -7.94
C GLU A 35 0.73 -13.30 -7.87
N THR A 36 -0.09 -12.31 -7.50
CA THR A 36 -1.53 -12.42 -7.27
C THR A 36 -2.26 -12.16 -8.58
N GLU A 37 -2.79 -13.22 -9.18
CA GLU A 37 -3.56 -13.13 -10.42
C GLU A 37 -4.94 -12.48 -10.20
N GLY A 38 -5.42 -11.74 -11.21
CA GLY A 38 -6.81 -11.25 -11.25
C GLY A 38 -7.11 -10.10 -10.28
N VAL A 39 -6.10 -9.30 -9.91
CA VAL A 39 -6.24 -7.99 -9.25
C VAL A 39 -5.81 -6.92 -10.25
N THR A 40 -6.63 -5.89 -10.47
CA THR A 40 -6.26 -4.75 -11.34
C THR A 40 -5.44 -3.74 -10.55
N VAL A 41 -4.44 -3.10 -11.17
CA VAL A 41 -3.84 -1.87 -10.61
C VAL A 41 -4.24 -0.69 -11.47
N ILE A 42 -4.74 0.37 -10.85
CA ILE A 42 -5.11 1.62 -11.53
C ILE A 42 -4.08 2.71 -11.25
N PRO A 43 -3.85 3.67 -12.16
CA PRO A 43 -2.85 4.70 -11.97
C PRO A 43 -3.33 5.86 -11.06
N THR A 44 -4.64 6.13 -10.97
CA THR A 44 -5.22 7.17 -10.09
C THR A 44 -6.40 6.65 -9.26
N MET A 45 -6.71 7.30 -8.14
CA MET A 45 -7.94 7.03 -7.36
C MET A 45 -9.25 7.33 -8.13
N TYR A 46 -9.18 7.98 -9.30
CA TYR A 46 -10.32 8.50 -10.07
C TYR A 46 -10.64 7.68 -11.32
N ASP A 47 -9.91 6.58 -11.51
CA ASP A 47 -10.20 5.58 -12.54
C ASP A 47 -11.27 4.60 -12.05
N GLU A 48 -12.05 4.04 -12.97
CA GLU A 48 -13.20 3.18 -12.66
C GLU A 48 -12.74 1.81 -12.13
N ILE A 49 -13.30 1.40 -10.99
CA ILE A 49 -13.01 0.11 -10.35
C ILE A 49 -14.26 -0.78 -10.37
N THR A 50 -14.07 -2.06 -10.67
CA THR A 50 -15.21 -3.00 -10.83
C THR A 50 -15.08 -4.27 -10.01
N LYS A 51 -13.87 -4.63 -9.58
CA LYS A 51 -13.52 -5.87 -8.86
C LYS A 51 -12.36 -5.60 -7.89
N ASP A 52 -11.72 -6.67 -7.42
CA ASP A 52 -10.41 -6.66 -6.77
C ASP A 52 -9.43 -5.72 -7.48
N THR A 53 -9.11 -4.59 -6.83
CA THR A 53 -8.34 -3.49 -7.43
C THR A 53 -7.40 -2.90 -6.39
N ALA A 54 -6.19 -2.52 -6.79
CA ALA A 54 -5.23 -1.81 -5.94
C ALA A 54 -4.82 -0.46 -6.56
N TRP A 55 -4.44 0.49 -5.71
CA TRP A 55 -3.88 1.77 -6.12
C TRP A 55 -2.75 2.20 -5.16
N SER A 56 -1.74 2.86 -5.75
CA SER A 56 -0.64 3.52 -5.05
C SER A 56 -0.21 4.76 -5.85
N PRO A 57 0.12 5.89 -5.21
CA PRO A 57 0.41 7.16 -5.88
C PRO A 57 1.72 7.16 -6.67
N THR A 58 2.54 6.09 -6.60
CA THR A 58 3.86 6.03 -7.28
C THR A 58 3.77 6.36 -8.77
N PHE A 59 2.75 5.88 -9.47
CA PHE A 59 2.57 6.17 -10.90
C PHE A 59 2.18 7.63 -11.17
N GLN A 60 1.31 8.23 -10.36
CA GLN A 60 0.99 9.66 -10.43
C GLN A 60 2.24 10.52 -10.17
N LEU A 61 3.07 10.16 -9.18
CA LEU A 61 4.28 10.93 -8.84
C LEU A 61 5.33 10.99 -9.96
N VAL A 62 5.43 9.97 -10.82
CA VAL A 62 6.30 9.99 -12.03
C VAL A 62 5.60 10.61 -13.23
N TRP A 63 4.27 10.52 -13.32
CA TRP A 63 3.52 11.26 -14.34
C TRP A 63 3.64 12.77 -14.15
N ASN A 64 3.59 13.25 -12.90
CA ASN A 64 3.78 14.66 -12.58
C ASN A 64 5.17 15.14 -13.05
N ASP A 65 6.24 14.35 -12.89
CA ASP A 65 7.58 14.69 -13.40
C ASP A 65 7.62 14.70 -14.94
N LEU A 66 7.09 13.67 -15.59
CA LEU A 66 7.04 13.61 -17.05
C LEU A 66 6.30 14.84 -17.61
N LYS A 67 5.11 15.11 -17.08
CA LYS A 67 4.25 16.23 -17.46
C LYS A 67 4.93 17.58 -17.19
N ASN A 68 5.42 17.81 -15.97
CA ASN A 68 5.85 19.13 -15.54
C ASN A 68 7.32 19.43 -15.81
N GLU A 69 8.19 18.42 -15.95
CA GLU A 69 9.63 18.62 -16.12
C GLU A 69 10.19 18.30 -17.51
N VAL A 70 9.53 17.43 -18.29
CA VAL A 70 9.92 17.19 -19.70
C VAL A 70 8.88 17.75 -20.68
N VAL A 71 7.60 17.38 -20.56
CA VAL A 71 6.56 17.74 -21.54
C VAL A 71 6.13 19.20 -21.42
N LYS A 72 6.16 19.75 -20.19
CA LYS A 72 5.79 21.12 -19.78
C LYS A 72 4.33 21.52 -20.12
N GLN A 73 3.45 20.55 -20.42
CA GLN A 73 2.00 20.69 -20.69
C GLN A 73 1.24 19.36 -20.48
N ASP A 74 -0.10 19.41 -20.45
CA ASP A 74 -0.97 18.21 -20.38
C ASP A 74 -0.72 17.24 -21.55
N ILE A 75 -0.46 15.97 -21.23
CA ILE A 75 -0.16 14.94 -22.23
C ILE A 75 -1.45 14.52 -22.93
N THR A 76 -1.54 14.70 -24.25
CA THR A 76 -2.74 14.35 -25.03
C THR A 76 -2.41 13.36 -26.14
N PHE A 77 -3.02 12.17 -26.09
CA PHE A 77 -2.93 11.18 -27.16
C PHE A 77 -3.97 11.44 -28.28
N LYS A 78 -3.68 10.93 -29.49
CA LYS A 78 -4.59 10.99 -30.65
C LYS A 78 -5.96 10.35 -30.40
N THR A 79 -6.03 9.32 -29.56
CA THR A 79 -7.27 8.71 -29.08
C THR A 79 -7.42 9.07 -27.60
N LYS A 80 -8.60 9.57 -27.19
CA LYS A 80 -8.91 9.85 -25.79
C LYS A 80 -8.66 8.62 -24.90
N ASN A 81 -7.99 8.83 -23.78
CA ASN A 81 -7.75 7.83 -22.75
C ASN A 81 -8.11 8.45 -21.39
N LYS A 82 -9.04 7.83 -20.64
CA LYS A 82 -9.55 8.37 -19.38
C LYS A 82 -8.48 8.41 -18.27
N ALA A 83 -7.58 7.42 -18.24
CA ALA A 83 -6.46 7.41 -17.29
C ALA A 83 -5.51 8.59 -17.54
N VAL A 84 -5.24 8.93 -18.80
CA VAL A 84 -4.45 10.12 -19.19
C VAL A 84 -5.18 11.42 -18.80
N GLU A 85 -6.49 11.49 -19.07
CA GLU A 85 -7.33 12.63 -18.67
C GLU A 85 -7.41 12.80 -17.14
N ASN A 86 -7.28 11.71 -16.36
CA ASN A 86 -7.20 11.75 -14.90
C ASN A 86 -5.79 12.11 -14.40
N LEU A 87 -4.75 11.43 -14.89
CA LEU A 87 -3.35 11.66 -14.53
C LEU A 87 -2.91 13.11 -14.77
N ASN A 88 -3.35 13.73 -15.86
CA ASN A 88 -3.05 15.15 -16.15
C ASN A 88 -3.59 16.14 -15.12
N LYS A 89 -4.56 15.76 -14.27
CA LYS A 89 -5.13 16.64 -13.24
C LYS A 89 -4.30 16.68 -11.96
N GLU A 90 -3.30 15.80 -11.84
CA GLU A 90 -2.34 15.78 -10.73
C GLU A 90 -3.00 15.72 -9.34
N TYR A 91 -4.09 14.95 -9.21
CA TYR A 91 -4.89 14.86 -7.98
C TYR A 91 -4.11 14.34 -6.76
N PHE A 92 -2.90 13.79 -6.95
CA PHE A 92 -1.98 13.45 -5.88
C PHE A 92 -0.61 14.09 -6.16
N THR A 93 -0.07 14.81 -5.17
CA THR A 93 1.18 15.56 -5.24
C THR A 93 2.08 15.26 -4.05
N GLU A 94 3.35 15.68 -4.12
CA GLU A 94 4.37 15.37 -3.09
C GLU A 94 4.08 16.01 -1.73
N ASP A 95 3.35 17.12 -1.67
CA ASP A 95 2.93 17.73 -0.41
C ASP A 95 1.82 16.94 0.31
N MET A 96 1.12 16.03 -0.37
CA MET A 96 0.07 15.17 0.23
C MET A 96 0.64 13.99 1.02
N ILE A 97 1.92 13.67 0.88
CA ILE A 97 2.61 12.54 1.54
C ILE A 97 3.90 13.03 2.22
N SER A 98 4.32 12.36 3.28
CA SER A 98 5.61 12.63 3.92
C SER A 98 6.76 12.21 3.01
N GLY A 99 7.74 13.11 2.83
CA GLY A 99 8.96 12.85 2.08
C GLY A 99 9.72 11.60 2.51
N ASP A 100 9.55 11.12 3.75
CA ASP A 100 10.17 9.89 4.25
C ASP A 100 9.53 8.59 3.72
N TYR A 101 8.34 8.62 3.12
CA TYR A 101 7.57 7.43 2.74
C TYR A 101 7.83 6.99 1.29
N TYR A 102 8.35 7.88 0.46
CA TYR A 102 8.66 7.60 -0.95
C TYR A 102 10.09 8.02 -1.32
N TYR A 103 10.65 7.35 -2.31
CA TYR A 103 11.81 7.78 -3.08
C TYR A 103 11.33 8.04 -4.52
N LYS A 104 11.89 9.05 -5.17
CA LYS A 104 11.76 9.27 -6.61
C LYS A 104 13.04 9.89 -7.18
N ASN A 105 13.31 9.62 -8.46
CA ASN A 105 14.35 10.26 -9.24
C ASN A 105 13.98 10.17 -10.73
N TYR A 106 14.43 11.13 -11.53
CA TYR A 106 14.24 11.12 -12.97
C TYR A 106 15.40 11.82 -13.68
N GLY A 107 15.59 11.49 -14.96
CA GLY A 107 16.63 12.12 -15.77
C GLY A 107 16.76 11.48 -17.15
N LEU A 108 17.89 11.75 -17.80
CA LEU A 108 18.27 11.01 -19.01
C LEU A 108 18.58 9.55 -18.63
N LYS A 109 18.11 8.60 -19.44
CA LYS A 109 18.22 7.17 -19.16
C LYS A 109 19.67 6.69 -19.35
N THR A 110 20.47 6.78 -18.29
CA THR A 110 21.88 6.35 -18.25
C THR A 110 22.08 5.27 -17.18
N LEU A 111 23.21 4.56 -17.24
CA LEU A 111 23.59 3.63 -16.15
C LEU A 111 23.87 4.37 -14.84
N GLU A 112 24.37 5.61 -14.91
CA GLU A 112 24.56 6.50 -13.75
C GLU A 112 23.22 6.76 -13.03
N LEU A 113 22.15 7.09 -13.75
CA LEU A 113 20.80 7.23 -13.17
C LEU A 113 20.27 5.92 -12.58
N LYS A 114 20.60 4.75 -13.16
CA LYS A 114 20.26 3.44 -12.59
C LYS A 114 20.96 3.21 -11.26
N GLU A 115 22.27 3.48 -11.20
CA GLU A 115 23.07 3.37 -9.97
C GLU A 115 22.62 4.37 -8.89
N GLU A 116 22.24 5.61 -9.26
CA GLU A 116 21.63 6.58 -8.34
C GLU A 116 20.31 6.07 -7.75
N ILE A 117 19.44 5.48 -8.57
CA ILE A 117 18.16 4.91 -8.13
C ILE A 117 18.38 3.73 -7.18
N GLU A 118 19.23 2.78 -7.57
CA GLU A 118 19.55 1.59 -6.75
C GLU A 118 20.17 1.99 -5.41
N LYS A 119 21.12 2.91 -5.43
CA LYS A 119 21.71 3.49 -4.21
C LYS A 119 20.66 4.23 -3.38
N GLY A 120 19.82 5.06 -4.00
CA GLY A 120 18.84 5.89 -3.32
C GLY A 120 17.79 5.10 -2.55
N ILE A 121 17.20 4.06 -3.17
CA ILE A 121 16.28 3.15 -2.47
C ILE A 121 16.99 2.31 -1.40
N LYS A 122 18.28 2.00 -1.59
CA LYS A 122 19.08 1.24 -0.63
C LYS A 122 19.46 2.05 0.61
N GLU A 123 19.86 3.30 0.43
CA GLU A 123 20.20 4.21 1.53
C GLU A 123 18.94 4.65 2.30
N LYS A 124 17.82 4.87 1.61
CA LYS A 124 16.57 5.33 2.24
C LYS A 124 15.74 4.22 2.89
N PHE A 125 15.62 3.06 2.24
CA PHE A 125 14.71 1.99 2.66
C PHE A 125 15.38 0.63 2.88
N ASN A 126 16.68 0.48 2.58
CA ASN A 126 17.39 -0.81 2.53
C ASN A 126 16.79 -1.83 1.53
N GLN A 127 15.92 -1.38 0.62
CA GLN A 127 15.28 -2.24 -0.38
C GLN A 127 16.10 -2.32 -1.68
N GLU A 128 15.65 -3.20 -2.57
CA GLU A 128 16.01 -3.29 -3.98
C GLU A 128 14.70 -3.17 -4.80
N SER A 129 14.77 -2.89 -6.10
CA SER A 129 13.55 -2.65 -6.91
C SER A 129 13.02 -3.92 -7.57
N ASP A 130 11.72 -4.18 -7.42
CA ASP A 130 11.00 -5.26 -8.13
C ASP A 130 10.94 -5.06 -9.66
N ILE A 131 11.02 -3.81 -10.16
CA ILE A 131 10.76 -3.48 -11.59
C ILE A 131 11.93 -2.83 -12.33
N LEU A 132 12.96 -2.31 -11.65
CA LEU A 132 14.04 -1.57 -12.33
C LEU A 132 14.82 -2.43 -13.36
N ASN A 133 14.86 -3.75 -13.15
CA ASN A 133 15.50 -4.72 -14.04
C ASN A 133 14.56 -5.35 -15.08
N ASP A 134 13.25 -5.02 -15.08
CA ASP A 134 12.33 -5.39 -16.17
C ASP A 134 12.53 -4.49 -17.41
N PHE A 135 13.08 -3.28 -17.23
CA PHE A 135 13.44 -2.38 -18.31
C PHE A 135 14.80 -2.76 -18.93
N SER A 136 14.92 -2.64 -20.25
CA SER A 136 16.21 -2.79 -20.96
C SER A 136 17.18 -1.66 -20.59
N TRP A 137 18.44 -2.02 -20.31
CA TRP A 137 19.55 -1.08 -20.08
C TRP A 137 20.73 -1.30 -21.06
N ASN A 138 20.46 -1.92 -22.21
CA ASN A 138 21.42 -2.10 -23.30
C ASN A 138 21.87 -0.75 -23.88
N GLU A 139 23.07 -0.67 -24.45
CA GLU A 139 23.66 0.57 -25.01
C GLU A 139 22.77 1.28 -26.06
N GLU A 140 22.05 0.51 -26.87
CA GLU A 140 21.06 1.01 -27.85
C GLU A 140 19.83 1.65 -27.18
N ASP A 141 19.53 1.26 -25.94
CA ASP A 141 18.38 1.66 -25.13
C ASP A 141 18.66 2.74 -24.08
N LEU A 142 19.92 3.19 -23.99
CA LEU A 142 20.35 4.31 -23.16
C LEU A 142 20.29 5.64 -23.94
N ASN A 143 20.35 6.74 -23.21
CA ASN A 143 20.58 8.06 -23.77
C ASN A 143 22.07 8.25 -24.12
N ASN A 144 22.49 7.78 -25.29
CA ASN A 144 23.82 8.05 -25.84
C ASN A 144 23.88 9.39 -26.61
N ASN A 145 25.10 9.91 -26.83
CA ASN A 145 25.32 11.21 -27.48
C ASN A 145 25.24 11.15 -29.03
N GLU A 146 25.01 9.98 -29.62
CA GLU A 146 24.94 9.78 -31.07
C GLU A 146 23.48 9.76 -31.58
N SER A 147 22.53 9.57 -30.68
CA SER A 147 21.09 9.65 -30.94
C SER A 147 20.59 11.09 -30.97
N ASN A 148 19.87 11.47 -32.04
CA ASN A 148 19.08 12.71 -32.05
C ASN A 148 17.86 12.65 -31.09
N THR A 149 17.46 11.45 -30.67
CA THR A 149 16.35 11.22 -29.72
C THR A 149 16.91 11.13 -28.31
N LYS A 150 16.45 12.02 -27.41
CA LYS A 150 16.73 11.91 -25.98
C LYS A 150 15.85 10.82 -25.36
N ARG A 151 16.42 9.95 -24.54
CA ARG A 151 15.67 8.95 -23.75
C ARG A 151 15.64 9.39 -22.30
N TYR A 152 14.46 9.53 -21.71
CA TYR A 152 14.27 9.82 -20.30
C TYR A 152 13.85 8.56 -19.52
N PHE A 153 14.11 8.55 -18.22
CA PHE A 153 13.61 7.55 -17.28
C PHE A 153 13.10 8.24 -16.02
N PHE A 154 11.98 7.76 -15.49
CA PHE A 154 11.31 8.29 -14.30
C PHE A 154 11.03 7.12 -13.36
N TYR A 155 11.35 7.30 -12.08
CA TYR A 155 11.25 6.23 -11.09
C TYR A 155 10.66 6.76 -9.80
N SER A 156 9.77 5.96 -9.19
CA SER A 156 9.37 6.15 -7.80
C SER A 156 9.13 4.81 -7.09
N MET A 157 9.34 4.83 -5.77
CA MET A 157 9.09 3.71 -4.87
C MET A 157 8.48 4.28 -3.59
N LEU A 158 7.27 3.83 -3.24
CA LEU A 158 6.71 4.01 -1.90
C LEU A 158 7.09 2.77 -1.09
N TYR A 159 7.69 2.95 0.09
CA TYR A 159 7.99 1.85 1.00
C TYR A 159 7.58 2.22 2.41
N ARG A 160 6.70 1.39 3.01
CA ARG A 160 6.19 1.64 4.36
C ARG A 160 5.97 0.34 5.12
N GLU A 161 6.47 0.31 6.35
CA GLU A 161 6.19 -0.72 7.35
C GLU A 161 5.59 -0.04 8.59
N PHE A 162 4.50 -0.59 9.12
CA PHE A 162 3.77 -0.07 10.28
C PHE A 162 3.34 -1.20 11.20
N GLU A 163 3.28 -0.91 12.51
CA GLU A 163 2.83 -1.84 13.55
C GLU A 163 1.63 -1.24 14.29
N TYR A 164 0.60 -2.04 14.62
CA TYR A 164 -0.50 -1.57 15.47
C TYR A 164 -0.01 -1.19 16.88
N LYS A 165 -0.66 -0.21 17.53
CA LYS A 165 -0.29 0.23 18.89
C LYS A 165 -0.25 -0.96 19.88
N TYR A 166 -1.11 -1.96 19.70
CA TYR A 166 -1.11 -3.27 20.37
C TYR A 166 -1.42 -4.41 19.38
N LYS A 167 -0.69 -5.54 19.48
CA LYS A 167 -0.95 -6.75 18.68
C LYS A 167 -2.37 -7.27 18.92
N PHE A 168 -3.10 -7.54 17.84
CA PHE A 168 -4.40 -8.22 17.85
C PHE A 168 -4.25 -9.71 18.13
N LYS A 169 -5.37 -10.38 18.43
CA LYS A 169 -5.41 -11.85 18.42
C LYS A 169 -5.57 -12.33 16.98
N THR A 170 -4.84 -13.37 16.59
CA THR A 170 -5.36 -14.27 15.56
C THR A 170 -6.70 -14.83 16.05
N LEU A 171 -7.66 -14.96 15.15
CA LEU A 171 -8.97 -15.52 15.39
C LEU A 171 -9.10 -16.84 14.63
N ASP A 172 -10.14 -17.60 14.95
CA ASP A 172 -10.48 -18.81 14.20
C ASP A 172 -10.81 -18.48 12.75
N ASN A 173 -10.43 -19.38 11.83
CA ASN A 173 -10.78 -19.23 10.42
C ASN A 173 -12.31 -19.24 10.26
N ALA A 174 -12.83 -18.35 9.43
CA ALA A 174 -14.27 -18.17 9.23
C ALA A 174 -14.59 -18.00 7.74
N SER A 175 -15.85 -17.77 7.41
CA SER A 175 -16.25 -17.39 6.06
C SER A 175 -16.01 -15.90 5.76
N PHE A 176 -15.89 -15.61 4.47
CA PHE A 176 -15.98 -14.29 3.84
C PHE A 176 -16.96 -14.44 2.66
N SER A 177 -18.13 -13.81 2.74
CA SER A 177 -19.26 -14.06 1.84
C SER A 177 -19.51 -15.57 1.64
N ASP A 178 -19.40 -16.11 0.42
CA ASP A 178 -19.53 -17.55 0.10
C ASP A 178 -18.24 -18.39 0.28
N LYS A 179 -17.11 -17.77 0.63
CA LYS A 179 -15.79 -18.43 0.74
C LYS A 179 -15.51 -18.88 2.17
N GLU A 180 -15.12 -20.14 2.37
CA GLU A 180 -14.79 -20.70 3.69
C GLU A 180 -13.27 -20.65 4.01
N ASN A 181 -12.92 -20.93 5.28
CA ASN A 181 -11.55 -21.15 5.76
C ASN A 181 -10.58 -19.96 5.58
N ILE A 182 -11.11 -18.73 5.67
CA ILE A 182 -10.35 -17.48 5.54
C ILE A 182 -9.67 -17.14 6.88
N ARG A 183 -8.40 -16.69 6.85
CA ARG A 183 -7.64 -16.32 8.05
C ARG A 183 -8.11 -14.96 8.57
N TYR A 184 -8.36 -14.84 9.87
CA TYR A 184 -8.83 -13.59 10.52
C TYR A 184 -7.99 -13.16 11.73
N PHE A 185 -7.87 -11.85 11.95
CA PHE A 185 -7.34 -11.25 13.18
C PHE A 185 -8.30 -10.20 13.76
N GLY A 186 -8.16 -9.87 15.04
CA GLY A 186 -8.90 -8.77 15.67
C GLY A 186 -9.13 -8.94 17.17
N ILE A 187 -10.37 -8.70 17.60
CA ILE A 187 -10.80 -8.71 19.01
C ILE A 187 -12.19 -9.34 19.22
N ASN A 188 -12.35 -9.97 20.37
CA ASN A 188 -13.62 -10.51 20.88
C ASN A 188 -13.93 -9.93 22.28
N THR A 189 -15.07 -10.26 22.85
CA THR A 189 -15.51 -9.82 24.21
C THR A 189 -14.46 -10.06 25.31
N LYS A 190 -13.54 -11.02 25.12
CA LYS A 190 -12.41 -11.34 26.00
C LYS A 190 -11.12 -10.56 25.68
N SER A 191 -11.17 -9.48 24.90
CA SER A 191 -10.04 -8.59 24.60
C SER A 191 -10.13 -7.33 25.46
N GLY A 192 -9.04 -7.01 26.17
CA GLY A 192 -8.97 -5.88 27.09
C GLY A 192 -8.85 -4.52 26.39
N GLU A 193 -9.27 -3.46 27.10
CA GLU A 193 -9.45 -2.09 26.59
C GLU A 193 -8.33 -1.58 25.71
N LYS A 194 -7.05 -1.80 26.04
CA LYS A 194 -5.92 -1.28 25.25
C LYS A 194 -5.97 -1.70 23.77
N VAL A 195 -6.32 -2.96 23.50
CA VAL A 195 -6.43 -3.50 22.13
C VAL A 195 -7.72 -3.02 21.44
N ARG A 196 -8.72 -2.60 22.22
CA ARG A 196 -9.95 -1.94 21.73
C ARG A 196 -9.71 -0.46 21.40
N SER A 197 -9.00 0.27 22.25
CA SER A 197 -8.82 1.73 22.19
C SER A 197 -7.91 2.24 21.06
N GLN A 198 -7.31 1.34 20.29
CA GLN A 198 -6.63 1.68 19.03
C GLN A 198 -7.56 1.62 17.82
N ILE A 199 -8.77 1.07 17.97
CA ILE A 199 -9.82 1.07 16.95
C ILE A 199 -10.78 2.23 17.25
N ARG A 200 -11.10 3.02 16.22
CA ARG A 200 -12.16 4.03 16.22
C ARG A 200 -13.23 3.63 15.21
N VAL A 201 -14.50 3.70 15.59
CA VAL A 201 -15.63 3.64 14.66
C VAL A 201 -15.66 4.97 13.92
N LEU A 202 -15.58 4.92 12.59
CA LEU A 202 -15.79 6.10 11.75
C LEU A 202 -17.29 6.29 11.50
N PHE A 203 -17.98 5.19 11.15
CA PHE A 203 -19.44 5.10 11.20
C PHE A 203 -19.88 3.63 11.30
N TYR A 204 -21.12 3.41 11.74
CA TYR A 204 -21.76 2.09 11.76
C TYR A 204 -23.24 2.25 11.42
N ASN A 205 -23.64 1.83 10.22
CA ASN A 205 -25.04 1.81 9.82
C ASN A 205 -25.68 0.48 10.24
N ASN A 206 -24.93 -0.62 10.11
CA ASN A 206 -25.26 -1.97 10.57
C ASN A 206 -24.02 -2.90 10.47
N SER A 207 -24.16 -4.19 10.74
CA SER A 207 -23.08 -5.21 10.65
C SER A 207 -22.51 -5.42 9.24
N ASP A 208 -23.21 -4.96 8.21
CA ASP A 208 -22.87 -5.14 6.81
C ASP A 208 -22.48 -3.84 6.10
N GLU A 209 -22.69 -2.68 6.72
CA GLU A 209 -22.16 -1.39 6.27
C GLU A 209 -21.63 -0.56 7.45
N PHE A 210 -20.31 -0.49 7.54
CA PHE A 210 -19.58 0.26 8.57
C PHE A 210 -18.19 0.64 8.06
N ALA A 211 -17.56 1.62 8.71
CA ALA A 211 -16.12 1.83 8.62
C ALA A 211 -15.47 2.01 10.00
N VAL A 212 -14.29 1.41 10.16
CA VAL A 212 -13.44 1.55 11.36
C VAL A 212 -12.02 1.93 10.94
N SER A 213 -11.34 2.73 11.75
CA SER A 213 -9.92 2.96 11.61
C SER A 213 -9.12 2.38 12.77
N VAL A 214 -7.89 1.98 12.48
CA VAL A 214 -6.95 1.38 13.44
C VAL A 214 -5.65 2.18 13.42
N ALA A 215 -5.29 2.74 14.57
CA ALA A 215 -4.12 3.59 14.69
C ALA A 215 -2.84 2.77 14.97
N THR A 216 -1.76 3.10 14.27
CA THR A 216 -0.45 2.43 14.37
C THR A 216 0.51 3.14 15.33
N LYS A 217 1.65 2.52 15.67
CA LYS A 217 2.77 3.17 16.39
C LYS A 217 3.50 4.22 15.55
N ASN A 218 3.24 4.22 14.24
CA ASN A 218 4.09 4.81 13.22
C ASN A 218 3.50 6.12 12.64
N ASN A 219 2.34 6.55 13.15
CA ASN A 219 1.48 7.64 12.67
C ASN A 219 0.78 7.34 11.32
N ASP A 220 0.61 6.07 10.98
CA ASP A 220 -0.30 5.60 9.92
C ASP A 220 -1.67 5.23 10.53
N GLU A 221 -2.74 5.45 9.77
CA GLU A 221 -4.12 5.09 10.08
C GLU A 221 -4.62 4.07 9.03
N VAL A 222 -4.94 2.84 9.48
CA VAL A 222 -5.44 1.75 8.63
C VAL A 222 -6.96 1.72 8.71
N ILE A 223 -7.64 1.93 7.59
CA ILE A 223 -9.09 2.14 7.54
C ILE A 223 -9.76 1.00 6.77
N PHE A 224 -10.71 0.31 7.40
CA PHE A 224 -11.53 -0.73 6.79
C PHE A 224 -12.96 -0.21 6.59
N TYR A 225 -13.51 -0.36 5.39
CA TYR A 225 -14.89 -0.02 5.03
C TYR A 225 -15.54 -1.25 4.39
N LYS A 226 -16.49 -1.89 5.09
CA LYS A 226 -17.28 -3.02 4.55
C LYS A 226 -18.41 -2.50 3.66
N ASN A 227 -18.63 -3.21 2.54
CA ASN A 227 -19.56 -2.88 1.47
C ASN A 227 -19.45 -1.42 1.00
N PRO A 228 -18.28 -1.01 0.49
CA PRO A 228 -18.01 0.35 0.05
C PRO A 228 -18.89 0.76 -1.14
N ASN A 229 -19.44 1.96 -1.09
CA ASN A 229 -20.25 2.54 -2.17
C ASN A 229 -19.41 3.53 -3.00
N GLY A 230 -19.32 3.33 -4.31
CA GLY A 230 -18.68 4.23 -5.26
C GLY A 230 -17.87 3.50 -6.35
N ASP A 231 -17.90 4.02 -7.57
CA ASP A 231 -17.26 3.40 -8.75
C ASP A 231 -15.76 3.73 -8.88
N THR A 232 -15.18 4.49 -7.94
CA THR A 232 -13.76 4.87 -7.89
C THR A 232 -13.29 4.92 -6.43
N PHE A 233 -11.98 4.80 -6.18
CA PHE A 233 -11.44 4.94 -4.81
C PHE A 233 -11.67 6.34 -4.23
N ALA A 234 -11.64 7.39 -5.07
CA ALA A 234 -11.97 8.74 -4.66
C ALA A 234 -13.41 8.82 -4.13
N THR A 235 -14.39 8.33 -4.90
CA THR A 235 -15.81 8.34 -4.51
C THR A 235 -16.09 7.50 -3.27
N ILE A 236 -15.44 6.32 -3.13
CA ILE A 236 -15.57 5.50 -1.91
C ILE A 236 -15.01 6.25 -0.69
N TYR A 237 -13.88 6.93 -0.83
CA TYR A 237 -13.25 7.67 0.27
C TYR A 237 -14.02 8.95 0.63
N GLU A 238 -14.56 9.68 -0.36
CA GLU A 238 -15.49 10.79 -0.18
C GLU A 238 -16.76 10.34 0.58
N ASN A 239 -17.37 9.22 0.19
CA ASN A 239 -18.52 8.64 0.88
C ASN A 239 -18.17 8.20 2.32
N LEU A 240 -16.98 7.65 2.56
CA LEU A 240 -16.50 7.31 3.89
C LEU A 240 -16.36 8.55 4.79
N LEU A 241 -15.77 9.64 4.26
CA LEU A 241 -15.62 10.89 5.00
C LEU A 241 -16.98 11.53 5.31
N LYS A 242 -17.90 11.53 4.34
CA LYS A 242 -19.28 12.00 4.53
C LYS A 242 -20.03 11.20 5.60
N ASN A 243 -20.04 9.86 5.49
CA ASN A 243 -20.72 9.00 6.45
C ASN A 243 -20.14 9.17 7.86
N LYS A 244 -18.83 9.42 7.97
CA LYS A 244 -18.14 9.74 9.23
C LYS A 244 -18.52 11.11 9.82
N GLU A 245 -18.78 12.11 8.99
CA GLU A 245 -19.27 13.43 9.43
C GLU A 245 -20.75 13.38 9.85
N GLU A 246 -21.57 12.57 9.18
CA GLU A 246 -22.99 12.39 9.49
C GLU A 246 -23.24 11.41 10.66
N TYR A 247 -22.24 10.65 11.11
CA TYR A 247 -22.38 9.62 12.16
C TYR A 247 -22.47 10.22 13.57
N SER A 248 -23.62 10.02 14.23
CA SER A 248 -23.87 10.47 15.61
C SER A 248 -23.85 9.35 16.67
N GLY A 249 -23.26 8.19 16.37
CA GLY A 249 -23.13 7.07 17.30
C GLY A 249 -21.83 7.13 18.12
N ASP A 250 -21.56 6.12 18.95
CA ASP A 250 -20.30 6.06 19.71
C ASP A 250 -19.12 5.71 18.79
N GLU A 251 -18.12 6.59 18.74
CA GLU A 251 -16.87 6.36 18.00
C GLU A 251 -15.95 5.31 18.66
N LYS A 252 -16.21 4.93 19.91
CA LYS A 252 -15.42 3.93 20.65
C LYS A 252 -16.12 2.58 20.60
N LEU A 253 -15.34 1.50 20.66
CA LEU A 253 -15.88 0.16 20.80
C LEU A 253 -16.26 -0.11 22.26
N SER A 254 -17.44 -0.68 22.48
CA SER A 254 -17.89 -1.20 23.77
C SER A 254 -17.05 -2.41 24.21
N ASN A 255 -17.32 -2.96 25.40
CA ASN A 255 -16.71 -4.24 25.82
C ASN A 255 -17.37 -5.47 25.16
N GLU A 256 -18.61 -5.35 24.69
CA GLU A 256 -19.33 -6.41 23.96
C GLU A 256 -18.97 -6.45 22.48
N ASP A 257 -18.67 -5.29 21.87
CA ASP A 257 -18.37 -5.15 20.44
C ASP A 257 -17.21 -6.07 20.02
N THR A 258 -17.27 -6.57 18.79
CA THR A 258 -16.20 -7.41 18.20
C THR A 258 -15.75 -6.85 16.87
N PHE A 259 -14.48 -7.06 16.53
CA PHE A 259 -13.90 -6.69 15.24
C PHE A 259 -13.09 -7.86 14.70
N LYS A 260 -13.29 -8.21 13.42
CA LYS A 260 -12.41 -9.09 12.67
C LYS A 260 -12.05 -8.47 11.32
N ALA A 261 -10.78 -8.56 10.93
CA ALA A 261 -10.30 -8.26 9.59
C ALA A 261 -9.54 -9.48 9.03
N PRO A 262 -9.64 -9.76 7.72
CA PRO A 262 -8.93 -10.88 7.13
C PRO A 262 -7.44 -10.53 7.01
N TYR A 263 -6.58 -11.55 7.04
CA TYR A 263 -5.19 -11.37 6.62
C TYR A 263 -5.15 -11.05 5.12
N ILE A 264 -4.15 -10.30 4.67
CA ILE A 264 -3.93 -9.98 3.26
C ILE A 264 -2.47 -10.24 2.91
N ASP A 265 -2.23 -10.99 1.84
CA ASP A 265 -0.93 -11.18 1.20
C ASP A 265 -1.08 -10.91 -0.32
N LEU A 266 -0.65 -9.73 -0.79
CA LEU A 266 -0.76 -9.25 -2.18
C LEU A 266 0.64 -9.00 -2.77
N LYS A 267 0.91 -9.49 -3.99
CA LYS A 267 1.98 -8.99 -4.86
C LYS A 267 1.49 -8.94 -6.30
N VAL A 268 1.38 -7.77 -6.90
CA VAL A 268 0.87 -7.61 -8.28
C VAL A 268 1.78 -6.67 -9.08
N LYS A 269 2.01 -7.00 -10.36
CA LYS A 269 2.64 -6.12 -11.33
C LYS A 269 1.67 -5.79 -12.46
N GLN A 270 1.58 -4.51 -12.79
CA GLN A 270 0.75 -3.97 -13.86
C GLN A 270 1.63 -3.34 -14.93
N GLU A 271 1.26 -3.55 -16.19
CA GLU A 271 1.88 -2.92 -17.35
C GLU A 271 0.79 -2.17 -18.14
N TYR A 272 0.96 -0.86 -18.34
CA TYR A 272 -0.07 0.04 -18.83
C TYR A 272 -0.01 0.18 -20.36
N LYS A 273 -0.34 -0.89 -21.09
CA LYS A 273 -0.29 -0.97 -22.56
C LYS A 273 -1.16 0.06 -23.31
N GLU A 274 -2.14 0.64 -22.64
CA GLU A 274 -2.95 1.76 -23.11
C GLU A 274 -2.18 3.11 -23.14
N LEU A 275 -1.10 3.23 -22.35
CA LEU A 275 -0.19 4.38 -22.31
C LEU A 275 1.01 4.21 -23.27
N GLU A 276 1.47 2.97 -23.47
CA GLU A 276 2.69 2.68 -24.24
C GLU A 276 2.54 2.82 -25.76
N ASN A 277 3.62 3.16 -26.46
CA ASN A 277 3.68 3.30 -27.93
C ASN A 277 2.57 4.23 -28.46
N LYS A 278 2.34 5.33 -27.72
CA LYS A 278 1.41 6.42 -28.06
C LYS A 278 2.24 7.69 -28.23
N LYS A 279 2.16 8.31 -29.41
CA LYS A 279 2.81 9.58 -29.73
C LYS A 279 1.97 10.78 -29.24
N PHE A 280 2.65 11.75 -28.65
CA PHE A 280 2.15 13.05 -28.20
C PHE A 280 3.22 14.13 -28.38
N LEU A 281 2.93 15.38 -28.05
CA LEU A 281 3.86 16.50 -28.23
C LEU A 281 4.24 17.14 -26.89
N ALA A 282 5.52 17.46 -26.73
CA ALA A 282 5.99 18.42 -25.74
C ALA A 282 5.64 19.87 -26.15
N LYS A 283 5.76 20.80 -25.21
CA LYS A 283 5.34 22.20 -25.36
C LYS A 283 6.16 23.02 -26.37
N ASP A 284 7.39 22.61 -26.64
CA ASP A 284 8.28 23.13 -27.69
C ASP A 284 7.96 22.55 -29.08
N GLY A 285 7.25 21.43 -29.13
CA GLY A 285 6.84 20.73 -30.35
C GLY A 285 7.54 19.39 -30.58
N ASP A 286 8.45 18.96 -29.70
CA ASP A 286 9.14 17.68 -29.83
C ASP A 286 8.16 16.50 -29.67
N GLU A 287 8.27 15.50 -30.56
CA GLU A 287 7.42 14.30 -30.52
C GLU A 287 7.91 13.32 -29.45
N CYS A 288 7.02 13.01 -28.51
CA CYS A 288 7.26 12.19 -27.33
C CYS A 288 6.48 10.87 -27.41
N GLU A 289 7.04 9.82 -26.82
CA GLU A 289 6.46 8.47 -26.79
C GLU A 289 6.85 7.76 -25.48
N ILE A 290 5.87 7.13 -24.82
CA ILE A 290 6.12 6.26 -23.65
C ILE A 290 6.41 4.84 -24.18
N TYR A 291 7.64 4.35 -24.01
CA TYR A 291 8.01 3.01 -24.50
C TYR A 291 7.47 1.88 -23.64
N GLN A 292 7.55 2.02 -22.31
CA GLN A 292 7.09 1.03 -21.34
C GLN A 292 6.60 1.71 -20.07
N ALA A 293 5.52 1.20 -19.47
CA ALA A 293 4.91 1.79 -18.27
C ALA A 293 4.53 0.70 -17.26
N LEU A 294 5.34 0.53 -16.21
CA LEU A 294 5.19 -0.50 -15.18
C LEU A 294 4.90 0.08 -13.79
N GLN A 295 4.11 -0.64 -13.01
CA GLN A 295 3.96 -0.42 -11.56
C GLN A 295 3.84 -1.77 -10.85
N SER A 296 4.51 -1.93 -9.71
CA SER A 296 4.37 -3.10 -8.83
C SER A 296 3.88 -2.68 -7.44
N ILE A 297 3.04 -3.52 -6.83
CA ILE A 297 2.54 -3.35 -5.47
C ILE A 297 2.75 -4.69 -4.73
N GLU A 298 3.57 -4.70 -3.68
CA GLU A 298 3.55 -5.75 -2.66
C GLU A 298 2.98 -5.17 -1.36
N PHE A 299 1.97 -5.83 -0.79
CA PHE A 299 1.28 -5.39 0.42
C PHE A 299 0.92 -6.59 1.30
N ARG A 300 1.01 -6.42 2.63
CA ARG A 300 0.73 -7.46 3.63
C ARG A 300 0.01 -6.88 4.85
N LEU A 301 -0.95 -7.62 5.41
CA LEU A 301 -1.71 -7.25 6.59
C LEU A 301 -1.98 -8.47 7.49
N ASP A 302 -1.70 -8.34 8.78
CA ASP A 302 -1.76 -9.40 9.79
C ASP A 302 -2.12 -8.85 11.19
N GLU A 303 -2.06 -9.68 12.24
CA GLU A 303 -2.45 -9.29 13.60
C GLU A 303 -1.50 -8.28 14.28
N THR A 304 -0.33 -8.01 13.72
CA THR A 304 0.70 -7.12 14.29
C THR A 304 0.79 -5.76 13.59
N GLY A 305 0.30 -5.68 12.35
CA GLY A 305 0.51 -4.60 11.41
C GLY A 305 0.56 -5.21 10.02
N GLY A 306 1.67 -5.03 9.31
CA GLY A 306 1.98 -5.82 8.12
C GLY A 306 3.23 -6.68 8.28
N LYS A 307 3.33 -7.71 7.42
CA LYS A 307 4.53 -8.49 7.10
C LYS A 307 4.87 -9.68 8.00
N VAL A 308 3.87 -10.23 8.70
CA VAL A 308 3.51 -11.68 8.77
C VAL A 308 4.42 -12.54 9.69
N LYS A 309 3.94 -13.40 10.63
CA LYS A 309 2.60 -14.03 10.88
C LYS A 309 2.43 -14.42 12.39
N SER A 310 1.30 -14.94 12.89
CA SER A 310 1.00 -16.38 13.18
C SER A 310 0.18 -16.63 14.48
N GLU A 311 -0.70 -17.65 14.69
CA GLU A 311 -1.74 -18.42 13.92
C GLU A 311 -2.75 -19.04 14.97
N ALA A 312 -3.84 -19.72 14.54
CA ALA A 312 -4.68 -20.70 15.31
C ALA A 312 -5.56 -20.16 16.48
N ALA A 313 -6.58 -20.85 17.08
CA ALA A 313 -7.43 -22.07 16.80
C ALA A 313 -8.41 -22.30 18.00
N MET A 314 -9.56 -23.03 17.96
CA MET A 314 -10.45 -23.55 16.89
C MET A 314 -11.86 -23.86 17.48
N ASP A 315 -12.93 -23.72 16.67
CA ASP A 315 -14.34 -24.17 16.85
C ASP A 315 -15.22 -23.52 17.97
N MET A 316 -16.40 -22.99 17.56
CA MET A 316 -17.63 -22.90 18.37
C MET A 316 -18.85 -22.48 17.49
N THR A 317 -20.08 -22.85 17.90
CA THR A 317 -21.35 -22.43 17.27
C THR A 317 -22.22 -21.54 18.17
N LYS A 318 -23.11 -20.70 17.60
CA LYS A 318 -24.06 -19.86 18.36
C LYS A 318 -25.36 -19.57 17.60
N THR A 319 -26.46 -19.39 18.31
CA THR A 319 -27.71 -18.75 17.83
C THR A 319 -28.35 -17.99 19.00
N VAL A 320 -28.87 -16.76 18.78
CA VAL A 320 -29.53 -15.96 19.83
C VAL A 320 -30.55 -14.98 19.23
N SER A 321 -31.60 -14.67 19.99
CA SER A 321 -32.41 -13.43 19.92
C SER A 321 -32.95 -13.18 21.34
N SER A 322 -33.22 -11.97 21.85
CA SER A 322 -33.19 -10.61 21.29
C SER A 322 -32.62 -9.62 22.34
N GLY A 323 -32.42 -8.34 21.96
CA GLY A 323 -31.81 -7.29 22.80
C GLY A 323 -32.67 -6.71 23.95
N PRO A 324 -32.37 -5.51 24.50
CA PRO A 324 -31.56 -4.44 23.90
C PRO A 324 -30.34 -3.98 24.72
N ASP A 325 -29.18 -4.03 24.06
CA ASP A 325 -28.10 -3.03 24.05
C ASP A 325 -27.29 -3.42 22.80
N ASP A 326 -27.18 -2.53 21.80
CA ASP A 326 -26.80 -2.95 20.45
C ASP A 326 -25.31 -3.32 20.34
N VAL A 327 -25.00 -4.61 20.54
CA VAL A 327 -23.67 -5.19 20.33
C VAL A 327 -23.29 -5.06 18.86
N ARG A 328 -22.24 -4.29 18.57
CA ARG A 328 -21.83 -4.01 17.19
C ARG A 328 -20.81 -5.03 16.69
N TYR A 329 -21.08 -5.56 15.50
CA TYR A 329 -20.27 -6.58 14.85
C TYR A 329 -19.48 -5.96 13.69
N PHE A 330 -18.28 -5.49 13.98
CA PHE A 330 -17.34 -4.93 12.98
C PHE A 330 -16.61 -6.05 12.23
N ASN A 331 -17.38 -6.90 11.58
CA ASN A 331 -16.90 -8.09 10.89
C ASN A 331 -16.59 -7.75 9.42
N VAL A 332 -15.32 -7.64 9.04
CA VAL A 332 -14.92 -7.41 7.64
C VAL A 332 -14.93 -8.75 6.89
N ASP A 333 -16.13 -9.25 6.62
CA ASP A 333 -16.39 -10.59 6.06
C ASP A 333 -17.30 -10.61 4.83
N ASP A 334 -17.38 -9.47 4.14
CA ASP A 334 -17.76 -9.39 2.74
C ASP A 334 -16.90 -8.30 2.08
N THR A 335 -17.14 -8.04 0.80
CA THR A 335 -16.55 -7.01 -0.05
C THR A 335 -16.16 -5.76 0.73
N PHE A 336 -14.89 -5.35 0.68
CA PHE A 336 -14.42 -4.20 1.47
C PHE A 336 -13.38 -3.36 0.75
N ALA A 337 -13.32 -2.08 1.12
CA ALA A 337 -12.21 -1.19 0.82
C ALA A 337 -11.30 -1.06 2.04
N LEU A 338 -10.00 -1.12 1.78
CA LEU A 338 -8.91 -0.85 2.72
C LEU A 338 -8.18 0.40 2.24
N PHE A 339 -8.10 1.41 3.10
CA PHE A 339 -7.27 2.59 2.86
C PHE A 339 -6.18 2.66 3.92
N ILE A 340 -5.01 3.18 3.55
CA ILE A 340 -3.96 3.52 4.51
C ILE A 340 -3.49 4.94 4.22
N LYS A 341 -3.51 5.77 5.26
CA LYS A 341 -3.09 7.17 5.21
C LYS A 341 -2.19 7.50 6.39
N GLU A 342 -1.51 8.64 6.32
CA GLU A 342 -0.90 9.22 7.51
C GLU A 342 -1.97 9.82 8.42
N GLU A 343 -1.84 9.69 9.73
CA GLU A 343 -2.76 10.21 10.75
C GLU A 343 -2.99 11.73 10.56
N ASN A 344 -1.93 12.45 10.14
CA ASN A 344 -1.91 13.90 9.90
C ASN A 344 -2.07 14.33 8.42
N LYS A 345 -2.53 13.44 7.52
CA LYS A 345 -2.86 13.78 6.12
C LYS A 345 -4.31 13.41 5.81
N ASP A 346 -4.91 14.12 4.85
CA ASP A 346 -6.30 13.89 4.46
C ASP A 346 -6.45 12.80 3.40
N VAL A 347 -5.43 12.61 2.54
CA VAL A 347 -5.46 11.68 1.39
C VAL A 347 -4.72 10.37 1.74
N PRO A 348 -5.25 9.19 1.37
CA PRO A 348 -4.54 7.93 1.54
C PRO A 348 -3.38 7.78 0.56
N TYR A 349 -2.34 7.07 0.98
CA TYR A 349 -1.20 6.70 0.14
C TYR A 349 -1.29 5.25 -0.39
N PHE A 350 -2.30 4.50 0.03
CA PHE A 350 -2.62 3.17 -0.48
C PHE A 350 -4.13 2.93 -0.42
N ALA A 351 -4.68 2.28 -1.46
CA ALA A 351 -6.05 1.82 -1.49
C ALA A 351 -6.14 0.41 -2.11
N LEU A 352 -7.01 -0.43 -1.56
CA LEU A 352 -7.26 -1.80 -2.01
C LEU A 352 -8.75 -2.11 -1.86
N LYS A 353 -9.41 -2.55 -2.93
CA LYS A 353 -10.75 -3.15 -2.91
C LYS A 353 -10.58 -4.66 -3.02
N VAL A 354 -11.26 -5.40 -2.14
CA VAL A 354 -11.24 -6.87 -2.08
C VAL A 354 -12.65 -7.39 -2.21
N ASP A 355 -12.87 -8.24 -3.21
CA ASP A 355 -14.14 -8.89 -3.54
C ASP A 355 -13.99 -10.42 -3.43
N ASP A 356 -12.87 -10.95 -3.94
CA ASP A 356 -12.48 -12.35 -3.83
C ASP A 356 -11.25 -12.48 -2.92
N ILE A 357 -11.52 -12.58 -1.62
CA ILE A 357 -10.49 -12.70 -0.58
C ILE A 357 -9.50 -13.85 -0.81
N THR A 358 -9.88 -14.89 -1.58
CA THR A 358 -9.05 -16.10 -1.77
C THR A 358 -7.73 -15.80 -2.47
N LYS A 359 -7.69 -14.75 -3.30
CA LYS A 359 -6.48 -14.22 -3.96
C LYS A 359 -5.40 -13.74 -2.97
N TYR A 360 -5.81 -13.45 -1.73
CA TYR A 360 -4.99 -12.80 -0.71
C TYR A 360 -4.64 -13.72 0.47
N GLN A 361 -5.02 -15.00 0.44
CA GLN A 361 -4.79 -15.99 1.53
C GLN A 361 -3.57 -16.90 1.27
N GLN A 362 -2.38 -16.34 1.02
CA GLN A 362 -1.17 -17.13 0.69
C GLN A 362 -0.51 -17.84 1.89
#